data_AF-A0A2E4YVX4-F1
#
_entry.id   AF-A0A2E4YVX4-F1
#
_cell.length_a   1.000
_cell.length_b   1.000
_cell.length_c   1.000
_cell.angle_alpha   90.00
_cell.angle_beta   90.00
_cell.angle_gamma   90.00
#
_symmetry.space_group_name_H-M   'P 1'
#
loop_
_entity.id
_entity.type
_entity.pdbx_description
1 polymer ?
#
loop_
_entity_poly.entity_id
_entity_poly.type
_entity_poly.pdbx_seq_one_letter_code
_entity_poly.pdbx_strand_id
1 'polypeptide(L)'
;MKKTKKKPAKKPVRRKKSKSTTKRVPSILEYAGYEIGQEVWVRTDPYGTEEWAFGTILEFHPTDTTEPSFSLFDKIRKRFAVGAISKIAESPPKRWMGKLR
;
A
#
# COMPACT_ATOMS: atom_id res chain seq x y z
N MET A 1 64.32 -16.70 2.28
CA MET A 1 62.96 -16.77 1.71
C MET A 1 61.95 -16.26 2.74
N LYS A 2 61.38 -15.05 2.59
CA LYS A 2 60.37 -14.50 3.52
C LYS A 2 59.03 -14.38 2.79
N LYS A 3 58.05 -15.21 3.15
CA LYS A 3 56.67 -15.13 2.62
C LYS A 3 55.86 -14.13 3.45
N THR A 4 55.46 -13.02 2.85
CA THR A 4 54.58 -12.00 3.45
C THR A 4 53.11 -12.44 3.36
N LYS A 5 52.42 -12.53 4.50
CA LYS A 5 51.00 -12.87 4.60
C LYS A 5 50.14 -11.67 4.16
N LYS A 6 49.39 -11.80 3.06
CA LYS A 6 48.37 -10.83 2.61
C LYS A 6 47.19 -10.80 3.60
N LYS A 7 46.85 -9.60 4.10
CA LYS A 7 45.66 -9.34 4.93
C LYS A 7 44.40 -9.33 4.03
N PRO A 8 43.25 -9.90 4.46
CA PRO A 8 42.01 -9.85 3.67
C PRO A 8 41.34 -8.47 3.76
N ALA A 9 40.80 -8.02 2.62
CA ALA A 9 40.14 -6.74 2.45
C ALA A 9 38.82 -6.67 3.26
N LYS A 10 38.64 -5.59 4.02
CA LYS A 10 37.39 -5.30 4.76
C LYS A 10 36.30 -4.86 3.78
N LYS A 11 35.15 -5.57 3.77
CA LYS A 11 33.96 -5.20 2.99
C LYS A 11 33.33 -3.89 3.52
N PRO A 12 32.80 -3.02 2.66
CA PRO A 12 32.16 -1.78 3.09
C PRO A 12 30.83 -2.08 3.80
N VAL A 13 30.70 -1.59 5.03
CA VAL A 13 29.47 -1.67 5.81
C VAL A 13 28.44 -0.74 5.15
N ARG A 14 27.41 -1.36 4.56
CA ARG A 14 26.31 -0.67 3.87
C ARG A 14 25.53 0.14 4.91
N ARG A 15 25.79 1.45 4.97
CA ARG A 15 25.07 2.42 5.82
C ARG A 15 23.58 2.37 5.48
N LYS A 16 22.77 1.77 6.36
CA LYS A 16 21.30 1.84 6.29
C LYS A 16 20.92 3.30 6.56
N LYS A 17 20.48 4.02 5.52
CA LYS A 17 19.88 5.35 5.69
C LYS A 17 18.62 5.18 6.54
N SER A 18 18.65 5.71 7.76
CA SER A 18 17.47 5.85 8.62
C SER A 18 16.49 6.79 7.93
N LYS A 19 15.29 6.30 7.60
CA LYS A 19 14.22 7.14 7.06
C LYS A 19 13.79 8.10 8.17
N SER A 20 14.08 9.39 8.00
CA SER A 20 13.58 10.47 8.85
C SER A 20 12.06 10.43 8.83
N THR A 21 11.44 10.05 9.95
CA THR A 21 9.98 10.07 10.11
C THR A 21 9.58 11.50 10.48
N THR A 22 9.59 12.38 9.49
CA THR A 22 8.95 13.70 9.61
C THR A 22 7.47 13.45 9.84
N LYS A 23 6.95 13.82 11.02
CA LYS A 23 5.52 13.79 11.31
C LYS A 23 4.82 14.70 10.32
N ARG A 24 4.23 14.12 9.26
CA ARG A 24 3.39 14.84 8.31
C ARG A 24 2.08 15.15 9.02
N VAL A 25 1.69 16.42 9.01
CA VAL A 25 0.31 16.81 9.30
C VAL A 25 -0.51 16.26 8.13
N PRO A 26 -1.50 15.38 8.35
CA PRO A 26 -2.35 14.91 7.27
C PRO A 26 -3.02 16.13 6.65
N SER A 27 -2.87 16.32 5.34
CA SER A 27 -3.69 17.32 4.64
C SER A 27 -5.17 16.97 4.80
N ILE A 28 -6.07 17.93 4.59
CA ILE A 28 -7.54 17.71 4.70
C ILE A 28 -8.01 16.57 3.76
N LEU A 29 -7.20 16.22 2.76
CA LEU A 29 -7.44 15.16 1.77
C LEU A 29 -6.72 13.84 2.11
N GLU A 30 -6.07 13.74 3.27
CA GLU A 30 -5.32 12.58 3.73
C GLU A 30 -6.00 11.92 4.94
N TYR A 31 -6.13 10.60 4.90
CA TYR A 31 -6.58 9.81 6.04
C TYR A 31 -5.75 8.54 6.18
N ALA A 32 -5.26 8.28 7.40
CA ALA A 32 -4.43 7.12 7.73
C ALA A 32 -3.18 6.92 6.83
N GLY A 33 -2.67 8.00 6.24
CA GLY A 33 -1.53 7.97 5.30
C GLY A 33 -1.90 7.67 3.85
N TYR A 34 -3.20 7.61 3.53
CA TYR A 34 -3.72 7.54 2.17
C TYR A 34 -4.27 8.89 1.74
N GLU A 35 -4.15 9.20 0.45
CA GLU A 35 -4.61 10.47 -0.11
C GLU A 35 -5.79 10.25 -1.07
N ILE A 36 -6.73 11.20 -1.13
CA ILE A 36 -7.72 11.25 -2.20
C ILE A 36 -6.98 11.37 -3.54
N GLY A 37 -7.38 10.60 -4.55
CA GLY A 37 -6.67 10.50 -5.83
C GLY A 37 -5.62 9.38 -5.89
N GLN A 38 -5.27 8.76 -4.75
CA GLN A 38 -4.36 7.62 -4.72
C GLN A 38 -5.02 6.36 -5.29
N GLU A 39 -4.29 5.62 -6.13
CA GLU A 39 -4.70 4.29 -6.56
C GLU A 39 -4.34 3.24 -5.52
N VAL A 40 -5.33 2.42 -5.15
CA VAL A 40 -5.18 1.38 -4.13
C VAL A 40 -5.83 0.08 -4.58
N TRP A 41 -5.27 -1.01 -4.08
CA TRP A 41 -5.89 -2.32 -4.11
C TRP A 41 -6.58 -2.58 -2.78
N VAL A 42 -7.84 -2.96 -2.81
CA VAL A 42 -8.62 -3.24 -1.60
C VAL A 42 -9.37 -4.54 -1.74
N ARG A 43 -9.40 -5.29 -0.64
CA ARG A 43 -10.23 -6.49 -0.53
C ARG A 43 -11.66 -6.07 -0.16
N THR A 44 -12.61 -6.29 -1.05
CA THR A 44 -14.00 -5.81 -0.90
C THR A 44 -14.92 -6.79 -0.18
N ASP A 45 -14.52 -8.06 -0.11
CA ASP A 45 -15.40 -9.11 0.42
C ASP A 45 -15.29 -9.26 1.95
N PRO A 46 -16.40 -9.23 2.69
CA PRO A 46 -16.42 -9.49 4.13
C PRO A 46 -16.61 -10.98 4.51
N TYR A 47 -17.00 -11.85 3.57
CA TYR A 47 -17.35 -13.27 3.76
C TYR A 47 -16.27 -14.26 3.29
N GLY A 48 -15.13 -13.79 2.79
CA GLY A 48 -13.95 -14.60 2.47
C GLY A 48 -13.73 -14.92 0.97
N THR A 49 -14.57 -14.47 0.04
CA THR A 49 -14.48 -14.92 -1.38
C THR A 49 -13.34 -14.30 -2.23
N GLU A 50 -12.30 -13.78 -1.58
CA GLU A 50 -11.12 -13.16 -2.24
C GLU A 50 -11.48 -12.15 -3.33
N GLU A 51 -12.53 -11.35 -3.13
CA GLU A 51 -12.82 -10.26 -4.07
C GLU A 51 -11.89 -9.07 -3.84
N TRP A 52 -11.30 -8.62 -4.94
CA TRP A 52 -10.45 -7.43 -4.98
C TRP A 52 -11.07 -6.38 -5.88
N ALA A 53 -10.91 -5.13 -5.48
CA ALA A 53 -11.13 -3.96 -6.31
C ALA A 53 -9.82 -3.20 -6.46
N PHE A 54 -9.64 -2.56 -7.61
CA PHE A 54 -8.54 -1.64 -7.87
C PHE A 54 -9.10 -0.33 -8.35
N GLY A 55 -8.70 0.77 -7.72
CA GLY A 55 -9.22 2.05 -8.13
C GLY A 55 -8.64 3.21 -7.36
N THR A 56 -9.10 4.39 -7.74
CA THR A 56 -8.71 5.66 -7.13
C THR A 56 -9.61 5.95 -5.94
N ILE A 57 -9.03 6.32 -4.80
CA ILE A 57 -9.77 6.82 -3.64
C ILE A 57 -10.43 8.14 -4.02
N LEU A 58 -11.74 8.22 -3.82
CA LEU A 58 -12.54 9.42 -4.13
C LEU A 58 -12.88 10.21 -2.88
N GLU A 59 -13.21 9.50 -1.79
CA GLU A 59 -13.70 10.10 -0.56
C GLU A 59 -13.45 9.15 0.61
N PHE A 60 -13.18 9.70 1.80
CA PHE A 60 -13.02 8.95 3.04
C PHE A 60 -14.25 9.05 3.92
N HIS A 61 -14.65 7.94 4.54
CA HIS A 61 -15.76 7.84 5.49
C HIS A 61 -15.22 7.40 6.86
N PRO A 62 -14.61 8.32 7.63
CA PRO A 62 -14.01 7.98 8.92
C PRO A 62 -15.04 7.71 10.02
N THR A 63 -16.30 8.09 9.80
CA THR A 63 -17.42 7.97 10.73
C THR A 63 -18.18 6.65 10.60
N ASP A 64 -17.76 5.75 9.70
CA ASP A 64 -18.39 4.45 9.55
C ASP A 64 -18.32 3.64 10.86
N THR A 65 -19.44 3.03 11.22
CA THR A 65 -19.64 2.41 12.53
C THR A 65 -18.83 1.13 12.74
N THR A 66 -18.47 0.43 11.66
CA THR A 66 -17.73 -0.84 11.73
C THR A 66 -16.22 -0.61 11.67
N GLU A 67 -15.75 0.09 10.64
CA GLU A 67 -14.36 0.46 10.42
C GLU A 67 -14.28 1.65 9.46
N PRO A 68 -13.26 2.52 9.56
CA PRO A 68 -13.06 3.59 8.61
C PRO A 68 -12.98 3.06 7.18
N SER A 69 -13.80 3.64 6.30
CA SER A 69 -13.93 3.20 4.92
C SER A 69 -13.65 4.34 3.94
N PHE A 70 -13.66 4.01 2.65
CA PHE A 70 -13.49 4.97 1.58
C PHE A 70 -14.25 4.53 0.34
N SER A 71 -14.70 5.51 -0.44
CA SER A 71 -15.28 5.29 -1.76
C SER A 71 -14.17 5.21 -2.80
N LEU A 72 -14.27 4.24 -3.72
CA LEU A 72 -13.43 4.16 -4.91
C LEU A 72 -14.24 3.83 -6.16
N PHE A 73 -13.70 4.19 -7.32
CA PHE A 73 -14.17 3.65 -8.60
C PHE A 73 -13.35 2.41 -8.98
N ASP A 74 -13.96 1.23 -8.90
CA ASP A 74 -13.33 -0.04 -9.25
C ASP A 74 -13.12 -0.12 -10.78
N LYS A 75 -11.87 -0.05 -11.20
CA LYS A 75 -11.45 -0.11 -12.60
C LYS A 75 -11.60 -1.50 -13.21
N ILE A 76 -11.66 -2.56 -12.39
CA ILE A 76 -11.81 -3.95 -12.83
C ILE A 76 -13.26 -4.22 -13.19
N ARG A 77 -14.19 -3.82 -12.32
CA ARG A 77 -15.63 -4.06 -12.50
C ARG A 77 -16.40 -2.86 -13.08
N LYS A 78 -15.74 -1.73 -13.28
CA LYS A 78 -16.32 -0.47 -13.78
C LYS A 78 -17.52 0.01 -12.96
N ARG A 79 -17.40 -0.02 -11.62
CA ARG A 79 -18.46 0.38 -10.69
C ARG A 79 -17.91 1.12 -9.48
N PHE A 80 -18.75 1.91 -8.81
CA PHE A 80 -18.41 2.44 -7.50
C PHE A 80 -18.44 1.31 -6.45
N ALA A 81 -17.44 1.32 -5.58
CA ALA A 81 -17.29 0.37 -4.49
C ALA A 81 -16.86 1.11 -3.22
N VAL A 82 -17.19 0.52 -2.08
CA VAL A 82 -16.70 0.97 -0.77
C VAL A 82 -15.70 -0.05 -0.27
N GLY A 83 -14.52 0.43 0.13
CA GLY A 83 -13.44 -0.37 0.67
C GLY A 83 -13.13 0.04 2.11
N ALA A 84 -12.74 -0.91 2.94
CA ALA A 84 -12.22 -0.60 4.27
C ALA A 84 -10.74 -0.24 4.18
N ILE A 85 -10.32 0.78 4.94
CA ILE A 85 -8.92 1.24 4.94
C ILE A 85 -7.99 0.16 5.48
N SER A 86 -8.46 -0.62 6.45
CA SER A 86 -7.76 -1.80 7.01
C SER A 86 -7.46 -2.90 5.97
N LYS A 87 -8.20 -2.92 4.85
CA LYS A 87 -8.13 -3.95 3.80
C LYS A 87 -7.36 -3.51 2.57
N ILE A 88 -6.74 -2.32 2.60
CA ILE A 88 -5.86 -1.87 1.54
C ILE A 88 -4.59 -2.74 1.55
N ALA A 89 -4.19 -3.23 0.39
CA ALA A 89 -2.93 -3.95 0.21
C ALA A 89 -2.07 -3.27 -0.86
N GLU A 90 -0.76 -3.45 -0.77
CA GLU A 90 0.18 -2.94 -1.78
C GLU A 90 0.00 -3.63 -3.15
N SER A 91 -0.40 -4.90 -3.14
CA SER A 91 -0.58 -5.70 -4.36
C SER A 91 -1.64 -6.79 -4.13
N PRO A 92 -2.50 -7.07 -5.13
CA PRO A 92 -3.45 -8.17 -5.06
C PRO A 92 -2.76 -9.49 -5.45
N PRO A 93 -3.46 -10.64 -5.34
CA PRO A 93 -3.02 -11.90 -5.92
C PRO A 93 -2.81 -11.81 -7.44
N LYS A 94 -1.83 -12.56 -7.98
CA LYS A 94 -1.46 -12.56 -9.41
C LYS A 94 -2.66 -12.73 -10.36
N ARG A 95 -3.69 -13.48 -9.95
CA ARG A 95 -4.91 -13.70 -10.75
C ARG A 95 -5.70 -12.42 -11.03
N TRP A 96 -5.64 -11.44 -10.13
CA TRP A 96 -6.37 -10.17 -10.24
C TRP A 96 -5.61 -9.12 -11.05
N MET A 97 -4.27 -9.15 -11.01
CA MET A 97 -3.43 -8.29 -11.86
C MET A 97 -3.74 -8.46 -13.36
N GLY A 98 -4.07 -9.68 -13.79
CA GLY A 98 -4.44 -9.96 -15.19
C GLY A 98 -5.77 -9.36 -15.65
N LYS A 99 -6.65 -8.93 -14.73
CA LYS A 99 -7.96 -8.33 -15.04
C LYS A 99 -7.89 -6.81 -15.27
N LEU A 100 -6.72 -6.20 -15.16
CA LEU A 100 -6.49 -4.78 -15.46
C LEU A 100 -6.31 -4.48 -16.95
N ARG A 101 -6.40 -5.50 -17.81
CA ARG A 101 -6.22 -5.39 -19.26
C ARG A 101 -7.44 -4.81 -19.97
#